data_AF-A0A1C5R1Q4-F1
#
_entry.id   AF-A0A1C5R1Q4-F1
#
_cell.length_a   1.000
_cell.length_b   1.000
_cell.length_c   1.000
_cell.angle_alpha   90.00
_cell.angle_beta   90.00
_cell.angle_gamma   90.00
#
_symmetry.space_group_name_H-M   'P 1'
#
loop_
_entity.id
_entity.type
_entity.pdbx_description
1 polymer ?
#
loop_
_entity_poly.entity_id
_entity_poly.type
_entity_poly.pdbx_seq_one_letter_code
_entity_poly.pdbx_strand_id
1 'polypeptide(L)'
;MNDERYLELLAEKYPTEQAVSREIINLTAILSLPKGTEHFMSDLHGEYEAFCHILNNCSGVIREKVDLLFGETLSDFDREEICTLIYYPVEKLELVRKE
;
A
#
# COMPACT_ATOMS: atom_id res chain seq x y z
N MET A 1 -12.74 34.79 19.66
CA MET A 1 -13.12 35.45 18.38
C MET A 1 -12.54 34.74 17.15
N ASN A 2 -11.33 34.15 17.17
CA ASN A 2 -10.83 33.36 16.02
C ASN A 2 -11.48 31.97 15.89
N ASP A 3 -11.85 31.34 17.01
CA ASP A 3 -12.39 29.97 16.99
C ASP A 3 -13.87 29.92 16.59
N GLU A 4 -14.62 30.99 16.84
CA GLU A 4 -16.07 31.04 16.61
C GLU A 4 -16.42 30.90 15.12
N ARG A 5 -15.71 31.64 14.26
CA ARG A 5 -15.84 31.51 12.80
C ARG A 5 -15.43 30.13 12.30
N TYR A 6 -14.48 29.48 12.98
CA TYR A 6 -14.03 28.13 12.64
C TYR A 6 -15.08 27.09 13.02
N LEU A 7 -15.71 27.25 14.18
CA LEU A 7 -16.79 26.40 14.66
C LEU A 7 -18.05 26.54 13.80
N GLU A 8 -18.38 27.76 13.33
CA GLU A 8 -19.46 27.98 12.37
C GLU A 8 -19.23 27.20 11.06
N LEU A 9 -18.03 27.30 10.48
CA LEU A 9 -17.68 26.57 9.26
C LEU A 9 -17.66 25.04 9.47
N LEU A 10 -17.29 24.58 10.66
CA LEU A 10 -17.35 23.16 11.01
C LEU A 10 -18.80 22.69 11.17
N ALA A 11 -19.68 23.50 11.75
CA ALA A 11 -21.09 23.18 11.89
C ALA A 11 -21.81 23.06 10.53
N GLU A 12 -21.36 23.79 9.50
CA GLU A 12 -21.85 23.61 8.13
C GLU A 12 -21.54 22.22 7.56
N LYS A 13 -20.36 21.66 7.89
CA LYS A 13 -19.91 20.35 7.38
C LYS A 13 -20.36 19.18 8.27
N TYR A 14 -20.46 19.40 9.58
CA TYR A 14 -20.79 18.40 10.59
C TYR A 14 -21.93 18.93 11.48
N PRO A 15 -23.18 18.89 10.98
CA PRO A 15 -24.31 19.59 11.60
C PRO A 15 -24.81 18.96 12.90
N THR A 16 -24.32 17.77 13.27
CA THR A 16 -24.71 17.07 14.49
C THR A 16 -23.49 16.58 15.26
N GLU A 17 -23.64 16.45 16.58
CA GLU A 17 -22.60 15.88 17.45
C GLU A 17 -22.18 14.48 16.98
N GLN A 18 -23.12 13.68 16.47
CA GLN A 18 -22.84 12.35 15.93
C GLN A 18 -22.00 12.42 14.65
N ALA A 19 -22.24 13.41 13.78
CA ALA A 19 -21.44 13.61 12.56
C ALA A 19 -19.99 14.00 12.91
N VAL A 20 -19.81 14.91 13.88
CA VAL A 20 -18.48 15.27 14.40
C VAL A 20 -17.78 14.05 15.01
N SER A 21 -18.47 13.31 15.88
CA SER A 21 -17.91 12.14 16.56
C SER A 21 -17.48 11.06 15.57
N ARG A 22 -18.32 10.80 14.56
CA ARG A 22 -18.00 9.86 13.47
C ARG A 22 -16.76 10.29 12.71
N GLU A 23 -16.65 11.57 12.39
CA GLU A 23 -15.50 12.06 11.62
C GLU A 23 -14.21 11.99 12.43
N ILE A 24 -14.25 12.34 13.72
CA ILE A 24 -13.11 12.19 14.62
C ILE A 24 -12.65 10.72 14.67
N ILE A 25 -13.58 9.78 14.84
CA ILE A 25 -13.26 8.35 14.84
C ILE A 25 -12.65 7.93 13.49
N ASN A 26 -13.23 8.35 12.37
CA ASN A 26 -12.74 8.03 11.03
C ASN A 26 -11.30 8.55 10.81
N LEU A 27 -11.05 9.83 11.09
CA LEU A 27 -9.73 10.43 10.94
C LEU A 27 -8.71 9.79 11.90
N THR A 28 -9.12 9.48 13.13
CA THR A 28 -8.26 8.79 14.10
C THR A 28 -7.89 7.39 13.60
N ALA A 29 -8.85 6.66 13.02
CA ALA A 29 -8.61 5.33 12.46
C ALA A 29 -7.64 5.41 11.27
N ILE A 30 -7.83 6.38 10.36
CA ILE A 30 -6.92 6.61 9.22
C ILE A 30 -5.51 6.95 9.71
N LEU A 31 -5.38 7.82 10.70
CA LEU A 31 -4.08 8.18 11.29
C LEU A 31 -3.42 7.02 12.05
N SER A 32 -4.21 6.05 12.49
CA SER A 32 -3.71 4.85 13.17
C SER A 32 -3.28 3.76 12.20
N LEU A 33 -3.57 3.90 10.90
CA LEU A 33 -3.06 2.97 9.90
C LEU A 33 -1.52 3.08 9.85
N PRO A 34 -0.82 1.95 9.69
CA PRO A 34 0.61 1.99 9.49
C PRO A 34 0.93 2.86 8.27
N LYS A 35 2.01 3.64 8.37
CA LYS A 35 2.54 4.35 7.21
C LYS A 35 2.71 3.37 6.05
N GLY A 36 2.21 3.75 4.89
CA GLY A 36 2.47 3.02 3.65
C GLY A 36 3.97 3.05 3.31
N THR A 37 4.38 2.18 2.38
CA THR A 37 5.75 2.18 1.86
C THR A 37 6.04 3.50 1.15
N GLU A 38 7.06 4.24 1.61
CA GLU A 38 7.54 5.47 1.00
C GLU A 38 8.80 5.16 0.16
N HIS A 39 8.72 5.30 -1.16
CA HIS A 39 9.87 5.15 -2.04
C HIS A 39 10.56 6.50 -2.28
N PHE A 40 11.85 6.59 -1.96
CA PHE A 40 12.70 7.72 -2.33
C PHE A 40 13.62 7.26 -3.47
N MET A 41 13.40 7.79 -4.67
CA MET A 41 14.16 7.40 -5.86
C MET A 41 14.80 8.65 -6.48
N SER A 42 16.11 8.60 -6.70
CA SER A 42 16.81 9.52 -7.59
C SER A 42 17.16 8.82 -8.91
N ASP A 43 17.48 9.58 -9.94
CA ASP A 43 18.08 9.05 -11.19
C ASP A 43 17.16 8.15 -12.03
N LEU A 44 15.92 8.59 -12.25
CA LEU A 44 14.90 7.90 -13.04
C LEU A 44 15.14 7.89 -14.58
N HIS A 45 16.20 8.56 -15.07
CA HIS A 45 16.39 8.73 -16.52
C HIS A 45 16.99 7.48 -17.17
N GLY A 46 16.22 6.82 -18.03
CA GLY A 46 16.66 5.67 -18.82
C GLY A 46 16.37 4.29 -18.21
N GLU A 47 15.97 4.26 -16.94
CA GLU A 47 15.85 3.03 -16.13
C GLU A 47 14.39 2.61 -15.89
N TYR A 48 13.58 2.57 -16.95
CA TYR A 48 12.14 2.28 -16.85
C TYR A 48 11.86 0.89 -16.24
N GLU A 49 12.56 -0.15 -16.72
CA GLU A 49 12.33 -1.53 -16.25
C GLU A 49 12.73 -1.71 -14.79
N ALA A 50 13.87 -1.16 -14.38
CA ALA A 50 14.32 -1.19 -12.99
C ALA A 50 13.34 -0.45 -12.07
N PHE A 51 12.83 0.71 -12.52
CA PHE A 51 11.80 1.45 -11.79
C PHE A 51 10.52 0.64 -11.61
N CYS A 52 9.99 0.07 -12.68
CA CYS A 52 8.82 -0.80 -12.62
C CYS A 52 9.06 -2.00 -11.69
N HIS A 53 10.23 -2.62 -11.74
CA HIS A 53 10.56 -3.72 -10.84
C HIS A 53 10.54 -3.30 -9.36
N ILE A 54 11.10 -2.15 -9.01
CA ILE A 54 11.11 -1.65 -7.61
C ILE A 54 9.69 -1.39 -7.11
N LEU A 55 8.82 -0.82 -7.96
CA LEU A 55 7.42 -0.63 -7.61
C LEU A 55 6.71 -1.98 -7.43
N ASN A 56 6.90 -2.89 -8.39
CA ASN A 56 6.25 -4.20 -8.40
C ASN A 56 6.68 -5.08 -7.24
N ASN A 57 7.95 -4.99 -6.80
CA ASN A 57 8.45 -5.72 -5.63
C ASN A 57 8.28 -4.95 -4.31
N CYS A 58 7.76 -3.73 -4.36
CA CYS A 58 7.60 -2.80 -3.24
C CYS A 58 8.88 -2.66 -2.41
N SER A 59 10.04 -2.47 -3.07
CA SER A 59 11.37 -2.46 -2.45
C SER A 59 11.65 -3.69 -1.58
N GLY A 60 11.18 -4.87 -2.00
CA GLY A 60 11.40 -6.13 -1.31
C GLY A 60 10.39 -6.47 -0.22
N VAL A 61 9.50 -5.53 0.16
CA VAL A 61 8.49 -5.76 1.20
C VAL A 61 7.58 -6.93 0.84
N ILE A 62 7.26 -7.14 -0.44
CA ILE A 62 6.45 -8.29 -0.86
C ILE A 62 7.16 -9.61 -0.55
N ARG A 63 8.47 -9.72 -0.83
CA ARG A 63 9.24 -10.92 -0.51
C ARG A 63 9.24 -11.20 0.99
N GLU A 64 9.47 -10.17 1.81
CA GLU A 64 9.41 -10.29 3.27
C GLU A 64 8.04 -10.80 3.75
N LYS A 65 6.94 -10.32 3.15
CA LYS A 65 5.59 -10.78 3.48
C LYS A 65 5.32 -12.21 3.03
N VAL A 66 5.79 -12.60 1.85
CA VAL A 66 5.67 -13.97 1.36
C VAL A 66 6.45 -14.93 2.26
N ASP A 67 7.68 -14.58 2.62
CA ASP A 67 8.52 -15.38 3.52
C ASP A 67 7.89 -15.46 4.93
N LEU A 68 7.36 -14.35 5.46
CA LEU A 68 6.66 -14.34 6.76
C LEU A 68 5.42 -15.24 6.77
N LEU A 69 4.64 -15.28 5.69
CA LEU A 69 3.38 -16.01 5.63
C LEU A 69 3.57 -17.48 5.26
N PHE A 70 4.56 -17.80 4.41
CA PHE A 70 4.69 -19.11 3.79
C PHE A 70 6.02 -19.81 4.04
N GLY A 71 6.96 -19.20 4.76
CA GLY A 71 8.30 -19.75 5.00
C GLY A 71 8.31 -21.16 5.59
N GLU A 72 7.34 -21.49 6.44
CA GLU A 72 7.21 -22.82 7.07
C GLU A 72 6.43 -23.83 6.23
N THR A 73 5.71 -23.38 5.19
CA THR A 73 4.76 -24.22 4.44
C THR A 73 5.16 -24.47 3.00
N LEU A 74 5.94 -23.56 2.40
CA LEU A 74 6.32 -23.61 1.00
C LEU A 74 7.84 -23.62 0.86
N SER A 75 8.32 -24.30 -0.18
CA SER A 75 9.74 -24.28 -0.52
C SER A 75 10.18 -22.89 -0.96
N ASP A 76 11.49 -22.61 -0.89
CA ASP A 76 12.05 -21.34 -1.36
C ASP A 76 11.70 -21.05 -2.82
N PHE A 77 11.67 -22.11 -3.64
CA PHE A 77 11.28 -22.07 -5.05
C PHE A 77 9.82 -21.64 -5.21
N ASP A 78 8.88 -22.28 -4.50
CA ASP A 78 7.46 -21.94 -4.60
C ASP A 78 7.19 -20.51 -4.12
N ARG A 79 7.92 -20.04 -3.10
CA ARG A 79 7.81 -18.64 -2.63
C ARG A 79 8.37 -17.66 -3.66
N GLU A 80 9.42 -18.02 -4.39
CA GLU A 80 9.96 -17.22 -5.50
C GLU A 80 9.00 -17.17 -6.69
N GLU A 81 8.34 -18.27 -7.00
CA GLU A 81 7.29 -18.34 -8.01
C GLU A 81 6.10 -17.42 -7.66
N ILE A 82 5.66 -17.44 -6.39
CA ILE A 82 4.62 -16.52 -5.89
C ILE A 82 5.08 -15.06 -6.00
N CYS A 83 6.31 -14.75 -5.59
CA CYS A 83 6.85 -13.39 -5.71
C CYS A 83 6.85 -12.94 -7.18
N THR A 84 7.34 -13.78 -8.08
CA THR A 84 7.39 -13.49 -9.52
C THR A 84 6.01 -13.26 -10.10
N LEU A 85 5.01 -14.06 -9.68
CA LEU A 85 3.62 -13.87 -10.07
C LEU A 85 3.05 -12.53 -9.59
N ILE A 86 3.39 -12.10 -8.36
CA ILE A 86 2.95 -10.80 -7.84
C ILE A 86 3.64 -9.66 -8.60
N TYR A 87 4.94 -9.81 -8.91
CA TYR A 87 5.73 -8.76 -9.57
C TYR A 87 5.34 -8.59 -11.05
N TYR A 88 5.04 -9.68 -11.74
CA TYR A 88 4.83 -9.73 -13.18
C TYR A 88 3.65 -10.64 -13.53
N PRO A 89 2.42 -10.26 -13.13
CA PRO A 89 1.28 -11.16 -13.18
C PRO A 89 0.93 -11.55 -14.61
N VAL A 90 1.02 -10.63 -15.57
CA VAL A 90 0.66 -10.92 -16.96
C VAL A 90 1.67 -11.89 -17.58
N GLU A 91 2.95 -11.57 -17.45
CA GLU A 91 4.06 -12.36 -17.99
C GLU A 91 4.10 -13.75 -17.37
N LYS A 92 3.96 -13.84 -16.04
CA LYS A 92 4.01 -15.12 -15.34
C LYS A 92 2.80 -15.99 -15.65
N LEU A 93 1.60 -15.42 -15.74
CA LEU A 93 0.41 -16.19 -16.13
C LEU A 93 0.49 -16.72 -17.56
N GLU A 94 1.06 -15.95 -18.48
CA GLU A 94 1.26 -16.41 -19.87
C GLU A 94 2.28 -17.55 -19.97
N LEU A 95 3.28 -17.61 -19.08
CA LEU A 95 4.19 -18.76 -18.98
C LEU A 95 3.48 -19.99 -18.43
N VAL A 96 2.76 -19.85 -17.32
CA VAL A 96 2.01 -20.96 -16.67
C VAL A 96 0.95 -21.55 -17.60
N ARG A 97 0.35 -20.76 -18.49
CA ARG A 97 -0.64 -21.23 -19.47
C ARG A 97 -0.05 -22.03 -20.64
N LYS A 98 1.26 -21.90 -20.88
CA LYS A 98 1.96 -22.59 -21.98
C LYS A 98 2.57 -23.91 -21.54
N GLU A 99 2.66 -24.15 -20.24
CA GLU A 99 3.03 -25.43 -19.61
C GLU A 99 1.82 -26.36 -19.50
#